data_AF-A0A223E124-F1
#
_entry.id   AF-A0A223E124-F1
#
_cell.length_a   1.000
_cell.length_b   1.000
_cell.length_c   1.000
_cell.angle_alpha   90.00
_cell.angle_beta   90.00
_cell.angle_gamma   90.00
#
_symmetry.space_group_name_H-M   'P 1'
#
loop_
_entity.id
_entity.type
_entity.pdbx_description
1 polymer ?
#
loop_
_entity_poly.entity_id
_entity_poly.type
_entity_poly.pdbx_seq_one_letter_code
_entity_poly.pdbx_strand_id
1 'polypeptide(L)'
;MKVNHDVILELEKMSILLNNDFPSEDIERIENTIFKDNDNYCLTGDFDSFCSLISGSLSYVLAHKKIPRYQRKLLYKDFFALYPYYEPLRKYLNKFPHFSEELQVHERVRELLLEVVKSY
;
A
#
# COMPACT_ATOMS: atom_id res chain seq x y z
N MET A 1 15.79 14.59 -13.43
CA MET A 1 14.46 14.05 -13.07
C MET A 1 13.51 15.24 -12.97
N LYS A 2 12.50 15.34 -13.84
CA LYS A 2 11.50 16.42 -13.80
C LYS A 2 10.26 15.95 -13.04
N VAL A 3 10.45 15.50 -11.80
CA VAL A 3 9.31 15.19 -10.92
C VAL A 3 8.71 16.52 -10.46
N ASN A 4 7.38 16.60 -10.40
CA ASN A 4 6.71 17.76 -9.82
C ASN A 4 7.16 17.94 -8.37
N HIS A 5 7.70 19.12 -8.04
CA HIS A 5 8.16 19.43 -6.69
C HIS A 5 7.04 19.26 -5.64
N ASP A 6 5.79 19.58 -6.01
CA ASP A 6 4.63 19.43 -5.15
C ASP A 6 4.38 17.96 -4.77
N VAL A 7 4.65 17.03 -5.69
CA VAL A 7 4.51 15.58 -5.44
C VAL A 7 5.56 15.10 -4.44
N ILE A 8 6.79 15.62 -4.53
CA ILE A 8 7.85 15.28 -3.56
C ILE A 8 7.50 15.81 -2.16
N LEU A 9 7.04 17.06 -2.06
CA LEU A 9 6.62 17.65 -0.79
C LEU A 9 5.45 16.87 -0.16
N GLU A 10 4.51 16.39 -0.97
CA GLU A 10 3.41 15.58 -0.47
C GLU A 10 3.88 14.20 0.00
N LEU A 11 4.79 13.55 -0.74
CA LEU A 11 5.41 12.28 -0.32
C LEU A 11 6.18 12.41 0.99
N GLU A 12 6.87 13.54 1.21
CA GLU A 12 7.55 13.84 2.47
C GLU A 12 6.56 13.93 3.65
N LYS A 13 5.43 14.62 3.47
CA LYS A 13 4.38 14.69 4.51
C LYS A 13 3.76 13.33 4.79
N MET A 14 3.43 12.58 3.74
CA MET A 14 2.81 11.26 3.84
C MET A 14 3.74 10.23 4.49
N SER A 15 5.07 10.43 4.43
CA SER A 15 6.03 9.52 5.08
C SER A 15 5.82 9.39 6.60
N ILE A 16 5.25 10.43 7.23
CA ILE A 16 4.91 10.42 8.65
C ILE A 16 3.73 9.48 8.90
N LEU A 17 2.74 9.50 8.00
CA LEU A 17 1.51 8.70 8.11
C LEU A 17 1.72 7.21 7.84
N LEU A 18 2.82 6.82 7.18
CA LEU A 18 3.17 5.41 6.98
C LEU A 18 3.76 4.74 8.23
N ASN A 19 3.95 5.48 9.33
CA ASN A 19 4.43 4.93 10.60
C ASN A 19 3.29 4.64 11.59
N ASN A 20 2.06 4.52 11.10
CA ASN A 20 0.92 4.11 11.91
C ASN A 20 1.09 2.66 12.39
N ASP A 21 0.35 2.33 13.45
CA ASP A 21 0.31 0.96 13.95
C ASP A 21 -0.28 0.01 12.90
N PHE A 22 0.25 -1.20 12.80
CA PHE A 22 -0.26 -2.19 11.87
C PHE A 22 -1.69 -2.63 12.26
N PRO A 23 -2.64 -2.80 11.32
CA PRO A 23 -4.05 -3.07 11.61
C PRO A 23 -4.31 -4.55 11.96
N SER A 24 -3.55 -5.11 12.90
CA SER A 24 -3.57 -6.52 13.29
C SER A 24 -4.95 -7.00 13.70
N GLU A 25 -5.67 -6.24 14.54
CA GLU A 25 -7.00 -6.62 15.04
C GLU A 25 -8.03 -6.70 13.90
N ASP A 26 -7.99 -5.75 12.97
CA ASP A 26 -8.90 -5.76 11.83
C ASP A 26 -8.56 -6.88 10.85
N ILE A 27 -7.27 -7.15 10.61
CA ILE A 27 -6.82 -8.27 9.78
C ILE A 27 -7.28 -9.61 10.38
N GLU A 28 -7.07 -9.83 11.68
CA GLU A 28 -7.53 -11.04 12.37
C GLU A 28 -9.05 -11.19 12.23
N ARG A 29 -9.81 -10.11 12.38
CA ARG A 29 -11.27 -10.13 12.19
C ARG A 29 -11.66 -10.44 10.75
N ILE A 30 -10.97 -9.89 9.76
CA ILE A 30 -11.22 -10.17 8.33
C ILE A 30 -10.98 -11.65 8.03
N GLU A 31 -9.83 -12.18 8.46
CA GLU A 31 -9.45 -13.59 8.29
C GLU A 31 -10.49 -14.50 8.96
N ASN A 32 -10.92 -14.20 10.18
CA ASN A 32 -11.89 -15.02 10.92
C ASN A 32 -13.36 -14.86 10.50
N THR A 33 -13.70 -13.91 9.63
CA THR A 33 -15.10 -13.66 9.24
C THR A 33 -15.35 -13.77 7.74
N ILE A 34 -14.55 -13.09 6.91
CA ILE A 34 -14.73 -13.06 5.46
C ILE A 34 -14.04 -14.26 4.82
N PHE A 35 -12.88 -14.63 5.35
CA PHE A 35 -11.98 -15.61 4.74
C PHE A 35 -11.77 -16.87 5.59
N LYS A 36 -12.64 -17.07 6.59
CA LYS A 36 -12.51 -18.08 7.64
C LYS A 36 -12.24 -19.50 7.13
N ASP A 37 -12.89 -19.88 6.05
CA ASP A 37 -12.84 -21.25 5.52
C ASP A 37 -11.76 -21.43 4.45
N ASN A 38 -10.75 -20.54 4.42
CA ASN A 38 -9.71 -20.58 3.40
C ASN A 38 -8.31 -20.34 3.98
N ASP A 39 -7.70 -21.46 4.36
CA ASP A 39 -6.35 -21.54 4.94
C ASP A 39 -5.22 -21.14 3.98
N ASN A 40 -5.53 -20.85 2.71
CA ASN A 40 -4.52 -20.39 1.75
C ASN A 40 -4.29 -18.87 1.82
N TYR A 41 -5.06 -18.14 2.63
CA TYR A 41 -4.92 -16.70 2.76
C TYR A 41 -4.03 -16.33 3.95
N CYS A 42 -3.11 -15.41 3.72
CA CYS A 42 -2.31 -14.78 4.75
C CYS A 42 -2.41 -13.27 4.52
N LEU A 43 -3.55 -12.68 4.90
CA LEU A 43 -3.80 -11.26 4.68
C LEU A 43 -2.78 -10.43 5.44
N THR A 44 -2.39 -10.89 6.63
CA THR A 44 -1.28 -10.32 7.39
C THR A 44 -0.01 -10.18 6.53
N GLY A 45 0.47 -11.27 5.92
CA GLY A 45 1.72 -11.26 5.15
C GLY A 45 1.61 -10.53 3.81
N ASP A 46 0.47 -10.64 3.13
CA ASP A 46 0.24 -9.97 1.84
C ASP A 46 0.12 -8.45 2.01
N PHE A 47 -0.57 -8.01 3.07
CA PHE A 47 -0.70 -6.60 3.40
C PHE A 47 0.62 -6.01 3.88
N ASP A 48 1.37 -6.70 4.75
CA ASP A 48 2.72 -6.28 5.12
C ASP A 48 3.65 -6.14 3.90
N SER A 49 3.57 -7.09 2.96
CA SER A 49 4.33 -7.04 1.70
C SER A 49 3.93 -5.83 0.84
N PHE A 50 2.65 -5.46 0.82
CA PHE A 50 2.16 -4.26 0.14
C PHE A 50 2.69 -2.98 0.78
N CYS A 51 2.59 -2.86 2.11
CA CYS A 51 3.10 -1.72 2.86
C CYS A 51 4.62 -1.55 2.66
N SER A 52 5.35 -2.65 2.78
CA SER A 52 6.80 -2.71 2.57
C SER A 52 7.22 -2.31 1.15
N LEU A 53 6.46 -2.70 0.11
CA LEU A 53 6.71 -2.27 -1.27
C LEU A 53 6.63 -0.75 -1.40
N ILE A 54 5.61 -0.13 -0.78
CA ILE A 54 5.34 1.30 -0.86
C ILE A 54 6.37 2.09 -0.05
N SER A 55 6.59 1.72 1.21
CA SER A 55 7.58 2.35 2.10
C SER A 55 9.00 2.21 1.55
N GLY A 56 9.33 1.04 1.01
CA GLY A 56 10.61 0.81 0.32
C GLY A 56 10.77 1.71 -0.91
N SER A 57 9.74 1.80 -1.75
CA SER A 57 9.75 2.68 -2.94
C SER A 57 9.87 4.16 -2.56
N LEU A 58 9.16 4.60 -1.52
CA LEU A 58 9.24 5.95 -0.98
C LEU A 58 10.66 6.28 -0.51
N SER A 59 11.32 5.36 0.20
CA SER A 59 12.69 5.57 0.69
C SER A 59 13.68 5.89 -0.43
N TYR A 60 13.51 5.29 -1.62
CA TYR A 60 14.34 5.61 -2.79
C TYR A 60 14.09 7.05 -3.27
N VAL A 61 12.82 7.47 -3.36
CA VAL A 61 12.47 8.82 -3.82
C VAL A 61 13.00 9.88 -2.87
N LEU A 62 12.84 9.69 -1.56
CA LEU A 62 13.34 10.60 -0.53
C LEU A 62 14.88 10.65 -0.50
N ALA A 63 15.54 9.55 -0.84
CA ALA A 63 16.99 9.51 -1.01
C ALA A 63 17.48 10.09 -2.37
N HIS A 64 16.59 10.71 -3.16
CA HIS A 64 16.85 11.19 -4.52
C HIS A 64 17.40 10.12 -5.47
N LYS A 65 16.99 8.86 -5.25
CA LYS A 65 17.36 7.70 -6.07
C LYS A 65 16.18 7.23 -6.92
N LYS A 66 16.49 6.53 -8.01
CA LYS A 66 15.48 5.91 -8.87
C LYS A 66 14.95 4.64 -8.21
N ILE A 67 13.63 4.46 -8.22
CA ILE A 67 12.98 3.24 -7.72
C ILE A 67 13.42 2.02 -8.57
N PRO A 68 13.80 0.89 -7.95
CA PRO A 68 14.12 -0.36 -8.63
C PRO A 68 13.06 -0.81 -9.66
N ARG A 69 13.50 -1.35 -10.80
CA ARG A 69 12.60 -1.74 -11.91
C ARG A 69 11.46 -2.67 -11.49
N TYR A 70 11.70 -3.61 -10.57
CA TYR A 70 10.66 -4.53 -10.12
C TYR A 70 9.59 -3.81 -9.30
N GLN A 71 9.97 -2.95 -8.34
CA GLN A 71 9.03 -2.15 -7.54
C GLN A 71 8.18 -1.25 -8.43
N ARG A 72 8.80 -0.59 -9.41
CA ARG A 72 8.07 0.25 -10.39
C ARG A 72 6.96 -0.49 -11.11
N LYS A 73 7.19 -1.75 -11.51
CA LYS A 73 6.16 -2.57 -12.16
C LYS A 73 5.00 -2.88 -11.21
N LEU A 74 5.29 -3.11 -9.94
CA LEU A 74 4.28 -3.42 -8.92
C LEU A 74 3.44 -2.19 -8.55
N LEU A 75 4.04 -0.99 -8.52
CA LEU A 75 3.32 0.27 -8.23
C LEU A 75 2.16 0.60 -9.20
N TYR A 76 2.15 0.01 -10.41
CA TYR A 76 1.03 0.13 -11.35
C TYR A 76 -0.22 -0.65 -10.92
N LYS A 77 -0.14 -1.46 -9.87
CA LYS A 77 -1.24 -2.27 -9.36
C LYS A 77 -1.65 -1.75 -7.98
N ASP A 78 -2.94 -1.51 -7.79
CA ASP A 78 -3.50 -1.33 -6.46
C ASP A 78 -3.45 -2.66 -5.68
N PHE A 79 -3.78 -2.63 -4.39
CA PHE A 79 -3.76 -3.78 -3.51
C PHE A 79 -4.57 -4.95 -4.08
N PHE A 80 -5.77 -4.67 -4.59
CA PHE A 80 -6.64 -5.70 -5.16
C PHE A 80 -6.14 -6.23 -6.51
N ALA A 81 -5.42 -5.45 -7.30
CA ALA A 81 -4.75 -5.93 -8.51
C ALA A 81 -3.48 -6.75 -8.22
N LEU A 82 -2.82 -6.54 -7.08
CA LEU A 82 -1.73 -7.39 -6.58
C LEU A 82 -2.26 -8.69 -6.01
N TYR A 83 -3.37 -8.63 -5.27
CA TYR A 83 -3.96 -9.73 -4.53
C TYR A 83 -5.45 -9.87 -4.86
N PRO A 84 -5.80 -10.35 -6.08
CA PRO A 84 -7.18 -10.34 -6.60
C PRO A 84 -8.16 -11.21 -5.81
N TYR A 85 -7.66 -12.16 -5.04
CA TYR A 85 -8.49 -13.01 -4.18
C TYR A 85 -9.09 -12.25 -2.99
N TYR A 86 -8.57 -11.07 -2.63
CA TYR A 86 -9.17 -10.19 -1.63
C TYR A 86 -10.28 -9.29 -2.19
N GLU A 87 -10.63 -9.36 -3.47
CA GLU A 87 -11.71 -8.52 -4.04
C GLU A 87 -13.04 -8.58 -3.25
N PRO A 88 -13.48 -9.71 -2.67
CA PRO A 88 -14.66 -9.75 -1.81
C PRO A 88 -14.58 -8.85 -0.58
N LEU A 89 -13.39 -8.47 -0.10
CA LEU A 89 -13.18 -7.56 1.03
C LEU A 89 -13.58 -6.11 0.69
N ARG A 90 -13.51 -5.70 -0.58
CA ARG A 90 -13.77 -4.31 -1.01
C ARG A 90 -15.12 -3.78 -0.54
N LYS A 91 -16.17 -4.62 -0.53
CA LYS A 91 -17.52 -4.29 -0.05
C LYS A 91 -17.67 -4.20 1.47
N TYR A 92 -16.64 -4.57 2.23
CA TYR A 92 -16.69 -4.64 3.69
C TYR A 92 -15.64 -3.75 4.38
N LEU A 93 -14.86 -2.97 3.65
CA LEU A 93 -13.82 -2.09 4.20
C LEU A 93 -14.36 -1.17 5.31
N ASN A 94 -15.60 -0.70 5.19
CA ASN A 94 -16.25 0.13 6.20
C ASN A 94 -16.46 -0.55 7.57
N LYS A 95 -16.32 -1.88 7.65
CA LYS A 95 -16.41 -2.67 8.91
C LYS A 95 -15.07 -2.84 9.62
N PHE A 96 -13.98 -2.47 8.94
CA PHE A 96 -12.60 -2.61 9.38
C PHE A 96 -11.89 -1.26 9.21
N PRO A 97 -12.22 -0.27 10.04
CA PRO A 97 -11.80 1.11 9.85
C PRO A 97 -10.28 1.27 9.89
N HIS A 98 -9.58 0.53 10.75
CA HIS A 98 -8.14 0.63 10.87
C HIS A 98 -7.45 0.05 9.63
N PHE A 99 -7.88 -1.13 9.18
CA PHE A 99 -7.38 -1.70 7.91
C PHE A 99 -7.71 -0.79 6.71
N SER A 100 -8.94 -0.25 6.67
CA SER A 100 -9.38 0.61 5.57
C SER A 100 -8.60 1.92 5.51
N GLU A 101 -8.31 2.54 6.66
CA GLU A 101 -7.50 3.76 6.73
C GLU A 101 -6.07 3.47 6.28
N GLU A 102 -5.46 2.41 6.81
CA GLU A 102 -4.08 2.05 6.50
C GLU A 102 -3.91 1.72 5.01
N LEU A 103 -4.86 0.98 4.43
CA LEU A 103 -4.89 0.68 3.00
C LEU A 103 -5.02 1.97 2.18
N GLN A 104 -5.87 2.92 2.57
CA GLN A 104 -6.07 4.19 1.86
C GLN A 104 -4.81 5.07 1.89
N VAL A 105 -4.14 5.18 3.04
CA VAL A 105 -2.89 5.93 3.16
C VAL A 105 -1.82 5.34 2.23
N HIS A 106 -1.67 4.02 2.25
CA HIS A 106 -0.72 3.31 1.40
C HIS A 106 -1.04 3.45 -0.09
N GLU A 107 -2.30 3.30 -0.49
CA GLU A 107 -2.76 3.54 -1.86
C GLU A 107 -2.48 4.96 -2.33
N ARG A 108 -2.71 5.95 -1.46
CA ARG A 108 -2.43 7.36 -1.78
C ARG A 108 -0.94 7.58 -2.05
N VAL A 109 -0.07 7.01 -1.23
CA VAL A 109 1.38 7.08 -1.46
C VAL A 109 1.75 6.35 -2.75
N ARG A 110 1.18 5.17 -3.02
CA ARG A 110 1.40 4.42 -4.26
C ARG A 110 1.09 5.26 -5.50
N GLU A 111 -0.03 5.99 -5.50
CA GLU A 111 -0.41 6.86 -6.61
C GLU A 111 0.61 8.00 -6.84
N LEU A 112 1.03 8.66 -5.78
CA LEU A 112 2.05 9.71 -5.84
C LEU A 112 3.40 9.16 -6.34
N LEU A 113 3.81 7.99 -5.85
CA LEU A 113 5.00 7.29 -6.36
C LEU A 113 4.86 6.92 -7.83
N LEU A 114 3.66 6.58 -8.29
CA LEU A 114 3.41 6.28 -9.69
C LEU A 114 3.59 7.52 -10.59
N GLU A 115 3.25 8.71 -10.11
CA GLU A 115 3.55 9.98 -10.80
C GLU A 115 5.07 10.19 -10.92
N VAL A 116 5.82 9.90 -9.84
CA VAL A 116 7.28 9.91 -9.87
C VAL A 116 7.79 8.94 -10.94
N VAL A 117 7.26 7.72 -10.98
CA VAL A 117 7.65 6.68 -11.96
C VAL A 117 7.40 7.12 -13.41
N LYS A 118 6.28 7.79 -13.67
CA LYS A 118 5.91 8.28 -15.01
C LYS A 118 6.81 9.41 -15.51
N SER A 119 7.51 10.11 -14.61
CA SER A 119 8.43 11.21 -14.94
C SER A 119 9.87 10.79 -15.25
N TYR A 120 10.15 9.48 -15.19
CA TYR A 120 11.47 8.90 -15.46
C TYR A 120 11.90 8.90 -16.91
#